data_AF-B2A1C7-F1
#
_entry.id   AF-B2A1C7-F1
#
_cell.length_a   1.000
_cell.length_b   1.000
_cell.length_c   1.000
_cell.angle_alpha   90.00
_cell.angle_beta   90.00
_cell.angle_gamma   90.00
#
_symmetry.space_group_name_H-M   'P 1'
#
loop_
_entity.id
_entity.type
_entity.pdbx_description
1 polymer ?
#
loop_
_entity_poly.entity_id
_entity_poly.type
_entity_poly.pdbx_seq_one_letter_code
_entity_poly.pdbx_strand_id
1 'polypeptide(L)' 'MEIFNKLKFAIINVIIFLLMGLLLYVGIYNLHNYPVTVVGGLALVSSLLIYSSYRVIQAS' A
#
# COMPACT_ATOMS: atom_id res chain seq x y z
N MET A 1 17.36 -11.03 -14.87
CA MET A 1 16.78 -9.67 -14.79
C MET A 1 15.36 -9.69 -14.20
N GLU A 2 14.55 -10.69 -14.51
CA GLU A 2 13.18 -10.89 -13.99
C GLU A 2 13.09 -11.05 -12.46
N ILE A 3 13.97 -11.85 -11.85
CA ILE A 3 14.04 -12.08 -10.39
C ILE A 3 14.28 -10.76 -9.62
N PHE A 4 15.14 -9.88 -10.13
CA PHE A 4 15.41 -8.58 -9.52
C PHE A 4 14.18 -7.66 -9.55
N ASN A 5 13.39 -7.71 -10.63
CA ASN A 5 12.15 -6.94 -10.73
C ASN A 5 11.09 -7.47 -9.74
N LYS A 6 10.95 -8.80 -9.60
CA LYS A 6 10.07 -9.42 -8.61
C LYS A 6 10.45 -9.01 -7.18
N LEU A 7 11.73 -9.07 -6.84
CA LEU A 7 12.23 -8.67 -5.53
C LEU A 7 11.94 -7.19 -5.23
N LYS A 8 12.13 -6.31 -6.23
CA LYS A 8 11.82 -4.88 -6.10
C LYS A 8 10.34 -4.64 -5.76
N PHE A 9 9.42 -5.26 -6.50
CA PHE A 9 7.99 -5.10 -6.24
C PHE A 9 7.54 -5.76 -4.93
N ALA A 10 8.18 -6.87 -4.52
CA ALA A 10 7.92 -7.48 -3.21
C ALA A 10 8.32 -6.54 -2.05
N ILE A 11 9.47 -5.88 -2.13
CA ILE A 11 9.90 -4.89 -1.13
C ILE A 11 8.92 -3.70 -1.11
N ILE A 12 8.49 -3.22 -2.28
CA ILE A 12 7.49 -2.15 -2.40
C ILE A 12 6.17 -2.56 -1.72
N ASN A 13 5.71 -3.80 -1.90
CA ASN A 13 4.50 -4.30 -1.24
C ASN A 13 4.60 -4.27 0.29
N VAL A 14 5.76 -4.65 0.86
CA VAL A 14 5.97 -4.60 2.31
C VAL A 14 5.89 -3.16 2.84
N ILE A 15 6.51 -2.20 2.14
CA ILE A 15 6.46 -0.78 2.51
C ILE A 15 5.03 -0.25 2.45
N ILE A 16 4.29 -0.55 1.37
CA ILE A 16 2.90 -0.12 1.20
C ILE A 16 2.02 -0.72 2.30
N PHE A 17 2.24 -1.98 2.68
CA PHE A 17 1.51 -2.63 3.77
C PHE A 17 1.73 -1.93 5.12
N LEU A 18 2.98 -1.56 5.43
CA LEU A 18 3.30 -0.79 6.64
C LEU A 18 2.63 0.60 6.64
N LEU A 19 2.62 1.29 5.50
CA LEU A 19 1.92 2.58 5.35
C LEU A 19 0.41 2.43 5.57
N MET A 20 -0.18 1.33 5.12
CA MET A 20 -1.60 1.04 5.35
C MET A 20 -1.90 0.85 6.84
N GLY A 21 -1.02 0.14 7.56
CA GLY A 21 -1.10 0.01 9.01
C GLY A 21 -1.01 1.34 9.76
N LEU A 22 -0.11 2.23 9.32
CA LEU A 22 0.02 3.58 9.89
C LEU A 22 -1.25 4.42 9.66
N LEU A 23 -1.82 4.38 8.45
CA LEU A 23 -3.05 5.10 8.13
C LEU A 23 -4.25 4.57 8.91
N LEU A 24 -4.33 3.25 9.12
CA LEU A 24 -5.36 2.64 9.97
C LEU A 24 -5.20 3.10 11.42
N TYR A 25 -3.98 3.11 11.95
CA TYR A 25 -3.69 3.64 13.28
C TYR A 25 -4.14 5.11 13.38
N VAL A 26 -3.70 5.97 12.45
CA VAL A 26 -4.12 7.38 12.41
C VAL A 26 -5.63 7.50 12.29
N GLY A 27 -6.30 6.64 11.52
CA GLY A 27 -7.75 6.59 11.41
C GLY A 27 -8.42 6.33 12.75
N ILE A 28 -7.97 5.35 13.52
CA ILE A 28 -8.57 5.03 14.82
C ILE A 28 -8.56 6.26 15.76
N TYR A 29 -7.49 7.07 15.74
CA TYR A 29 -7.37 8.24 16.62
C TYR A 29 -7.93 9.55 16.03
N ASN A 30 -7.85 9.73 14.71
CA ASN A 30 -8.06 11.03 14.06
C ASN A 30 -9.10 11.01 12.93
N LEU A 31 -9.83 9.91 12.72
CA LEU A 31 -10.83 9.84 11.64
C LEU A 31 -11.91 10.92 11.79
N HIS A 32 -12.26 11.32 13.02
CA HIS A 32 -13.22 12.40 13.22
C HIS A 32 -12.72 13.76 12.74
N ASN A 33 -11.42 14.03 12.91
CA ASN A 33 -10.80 15.31 12.55
C ASN A 33 -10.43 15.38 11.06
N TYR A 34 -10.00 14.25 10.47
CA TYR A 34 -9.52 14.19 9.09
C TYR A 34 -10.05 12.97 8.33
N PRO A 35 -11.38 12.81 8.21
CA PRO A 35 -11.99 11.61 7.62
C PRO A 35 -11.59 11.41 6.15
N VAL A 36 -11.58 12.50 5.38
CA VAL A 36 -11.24 12.47 3.95
C VAL A 36 -9.78 12.07 3.72
N THR A 37 -8.86 12.61 4.53
CA THR A 37 -7.43 12.31 4.40
C THR A 37 -7.14 10.84 4.75
N VAL A 38 -7.76 10.32 5.81
CA VAL A 38 -7.59 8.92 6.22
C VAL A 38 -8.18 7.98 5.18
N VAL A 39 -9.45 8.17 4.78
CA VAL A 39 -10.13 7.30 3.82
C VAL A 39 -9.49 7.40 2.44
N GLY A 40 -9.18 8.61 1.97
CA GLY A 40 -8.49 8.85 0.71
C GLY A 40 -7.08 8.24 0.69
N GLY A 41 -6.33 8.40 1.79
CA GLY A 41 -5.03 7.75 1.97
C GLY A 41 -5.12 6.22 1.91
N LEU A 42 -6.08 5.63 2.63
CA LEU A 42 -6.31 4.18 2.61
C LEU A 42 -6.69 3.67 1.22
N ALA A 43 -7.54 4.39 0.49
CA ALA A 43 -7.93 4.03 -0.87
C ALA A 43 -6.73 4.08 -1.84
N LEU A 44 -5.89 5.11 -1.75
CA LEU A 44 -4.69 5.24 -2.58
C LEU A 44 -3.66 4.15 -2.28
N VAL A 45 -3.34 3.94 -1.00
CA VAL A 45 -2.37 2.92 -0.56
C VAL A 45 -2.85 1.52 -0.94
N SER A 46 -4.15 1.24 -0.80
CA SER A 46 -4.74 -0.02 -1.25
C SER A 46 -4.61 -0.21 -2.76
N SER A 47 -4.87 0.84 -3.56
CA SER A 47 -4.75 0.79 -5.02
C SER A 47 -3.31 0.52 -5.46
N LEU A 48 -2.33 1.15 -4.81
CA LEU A 48 -0.91 0.94 -5.07
C LEU A 48 -0.47 -0.49 -4.71
N LEU A 49 -0.99 -1.05 -3.60
CA LEU A 49 -0.71 -2.42 -3.19
C LEU A 49 -1.20 -3.43 -4.23
N ILE A 50 -2.43 -3.24 -4.71
CA ILE A 50 -3.05 -4.08 -5.75
C ILE A 50 -2.22 -3.99 -7.04
N TYR A 51 -1.89 -2.78 -7.48
CA TYR A 51 -1.09 -2.57 -8.69
C TYR A 51 0.28 -3.24 -8.58
N SER A 52 1.00 -3.02 -7.48
CA SER A 52 2.34 -3.59 -7.28
C SER A 52 2.29 -5.12 -7.19
N SER A 53 1.27 -5.68 -6.54
CA SER A 53 1.06 -7.14 -6.49
C SER A 53 0.78 -7.73 -7.88
N TYR A 54 0.00 -7.03 -8.71
CA TYR A 54 -0.27 -7.46 -10.08
C TYR A 54 1.00 -7.51 -10.95
N ARG A 55 1.94 -6.57 -10.75
CA ARG A 55 3.24 -6.56 -11.43
C ARG A 55 4.14 -7.73 -11.01
N VAL A 56 4.05 -8.19 -9.76
CA VAL A 56 4.76 -9.40 -9.31
C VAL A 56 4.21 -10.64 -10.04
N ILE A 57 2.88 -10.76 -10.09
CA ILE A 57 2.20 -11.94 -10.67
C ILE A 57 2.45 -12.02 -12.19
N GLN A 58 2.23 -10.93 -12.94
CA GLN A 58 2.44 -10.90 -14.40
C GLN A 58 3.89 -11.06 -14.83
N ALA A 59 4.86 -10.77 -13.96
CA ALA A 59 6.26 -10.98 -14.26
C ALA A 59 6.66 -12.47 -14.15
N SER A 60 5.72 -13.40 -13.93
CA SER A 60 5.91 -14.85 -13.77
C SER A 60 5.38 -15.61 -14.97
#